data_AF-Q8TGE3-F1
#
_entry.id   AF-Q8TGE3-F1
#
_cell.length_a   1.000
_cell.length_b   1.000
_cell.length_c   1.000
_cell.angle_alpha   90.00
_cell.angle_beta   90.00
_cell.angle_gamma   90.00
#
_symmetry.space_group_name_H-M   'P 1'
#
loop_
_entity.id
_entity.type
_entity.pdbx_description
1 polymer ?
#
loop_
_entity_poly.entity_id
_entity_poly.type
_entity_poly.pdbx_seq_one_letter_code
_entity_poly.pdbx_strand_id
1 'polypeptide(L)'
;MNRSYWNWSKQITANQAQQIVHGHIAKITKGRNCWKPTTKPTHRNGYCQINLRHTLLDASDKKIGRCIYLHHLSLVAANKAHELTRLNAGKKRLQVSHLCHRGWCFNPEHLVVESQRLNAKRNNCKGNNIFITNNGVTINPCPHGKNGIRPSCILPIKHISKQANSVKARK
;
A
#
# COMPACT_ATOMS: atom_id res chain seq x y z
N MET A 1 24.46 2.85 16.79
CA MET A 1 24.29 1.73 15.85
C MET A 1 24.35 2.25 14.42
N ASN A 2 25.45 2.00 13.72
CA ASN A 2 25.59 2.28 12.28
C ASN A 2 24.53 1.47 11.53
N ARG A 3 23.46 2.12 11.05
CA ARG A 3 22.50 1.50 10.13
C ARG A 3 23.19 1.37 8.79
N SER A 4 23.90 0.27 8.56
CA SER A 4 24.36 -0.09 7.23
C SER A 4 23.17 -0.02 6.27
N TYR A 5 23.31 0.83 5.26
CA TYR A 5 22.24 1.14 4.32
C TYR A 5 21.85 -0.13 3.56
N TRP A 6 20.63 -0.63 3.80
CA TRP A 6 20.13 -1.80 3.09
C TRP A 6 19.86 -1.42 1.64
N ASN A 7 20.75 -1.84 0.75
CA ASN A 7 20.54 -1.75 -0.68
C ASN A 7 19.59 -2.87 -1.10
N TRP A 8 18.32 -2.53 -1.33
CA TRP A 8 17.26 -3.49 -1.62
C TRP A 8 17.50 -4.28 -2.90
N SER A 9 18.02 -3.65 -3.95
CA SER A 9 18.24 -4.30 -5.25
C SER A 9 19.48 -5.20 -5.31
N LYS A 10 20.43 -5.05 -4.37
CA LYS A 10 21.62 -5.90 -4.28
C LYS A 10 21.44 -7.14 -3.40
N GLN A 11 20.35 -7.23 -2.64
CA GLN A 11 20.19 -8.21 -1.57
C GLN A 11 18.93 -9.07 -1.68
N ILE A 12 18.07 -8.81 -2.67
CA ILE A 12 16.99 -9.68 -3.12
C ILE A 12 16.55 -9.21 -4.51
N THR A 13 16.43 -10.13 -5.47
CA THR A 13 15.98 -9.78 -6.82
C THR A 13 14.46 -9.57 -6.87
N ALA A 14 13.97 -8.87 -7.89
CA ALA A 14 12.53 -8.68 -8.08
C ALA A 14 11.79 -10.02 -8.24
N ASN A 15 12.36 -10.96 -8.99
CA ASN A 15 11.79 -12.29 -9.21
C ASN A 15 11.72 -13.10 -7.91
N GLN A 16 12.80 -13.12 -7.14
CA GLN A 16 12.81 -13.80 -5.84
C GLN A 16 11.82 -13.17 -4.87
N ALA A 17 11.76 -11.83 -4.82
CA ALA A 17 10.78 -11.10 -4.03
C ALA A 17 9.35 -11.46 -4.46
N GLN A 18 9.07 -11.57 -5.76
CA GLN A 18 7.76 -11.93 -6.29
C GLN A 18 7.34 -13.33 -5.84
N GLN A 19 8.23 -14.32 -5.94
CA GLN A 19 7.95 -15.69 -5.47
C GLN A 19 7.58 -15.71 -3.98
N ILE A 20 8.38 -15.04 -3.14
CA ILE A 20 8.13 -14.95 -1.70
C ILE A 20 6.81 -14.23 -1.42
N VAL A 21 6.57 -13.07 -2.06
CA VAL A 21 5.36 -12.26 -1.85
C VAL A 21 4.11 -13.04 -2.24
N HIS A 22 4.11 -13.72 -3.39
CA HIS A 22 2.99 -14.51 -3.86
C HIS A 22 2.69 -15.68 -2.91
N GLY A 23 3.71 -16.35 -2.38
CA GLY A 23 3.55 -17.40 -1.37
C GLY A 23 2.90 -16.94 -0.06
N HIS A 24 2.87 -15.62 0.20
CA HIS A 24 2.23 -15.04 1.37
C HIS A 24 0.82 -14.49 1.13
N ILE A 25 0.28 -14.56 -0.09
CA ILE A 25 -1.09 -14.12 -0.38
C ILE A 25 -2.08 -15.19 0.08
N ALA A 26 -2.72 -14.97 1.24
CA ALA A 26 -3.77 -15.86 1.72
C ALA A 26 -5.12 -15.59 1.03
N LYS A 27 -5.42 -14.31 0.81
CA LYS A 27 -6.71 -13.89 0.26
C LYS A 27 -6.61 -12.53 -0.42
N ILE A 28 -7.35 -12.38 -1.51
CA ILE A 28 -7.64 -11.08 -2.13
C ILE A 28 -9.02 -10.62 -1.67
N THR A 29 -9.11 -9.43 -1.08
CA THR A 29 -10.41 -8.93 -0.56
C THR A 29 -11.30 -8.39 -1.66
N LYS A 30 -12.61 -8.73 -1.64
CA LYS A 30 -13.61 -8.14 -2.53
C LYS A 30 -13.64 -6.60 -2.44
N GLY A 31 -13.84 -5.94 -3.58
CA GLY A 31 -14.03 -4.49 -3.74
C GLY A 31 -12.75 -3.66 -3.90
N ARG A 32 -11.70 -3.93 -3.10
CA ARG A 32 -10.43 -3.19 -3.17
C ARG A 32 -9.24 -4.03 -3.62
N ASN A 33 -9.38 -5.33 -3.82
CA ASN A 33 -8.29 -6.24 -4.21
C ASN A 33 -7.05 -6.19 -3.28
N CYS A 34 -7.25 -5.93 -1.98
CA CYS A 34 -6.15 -5.94 -1.01
C CYS A 34 -5.63 -7.36 -0.80
N TRP A 35 -4.31 -7.53 -0.77
CA TRP A 35 -3.66 -8.81 -0.47
C TRP A 35 -3.53 -8.98 1.03
N LYS A 36 -4.19 -10.00 1.58
CA LYS A 36 -4.14 -10.35 2.99
C LYS A 36 -3.10 -11.44 3.23
N PRO A 37 -2.23 -11.30 4.24
CA PRO A 37 -1.13 -12.24 4.47
C PRO A 37 -1.63 -13.54 5.10
N THR A 38 -0.90 -14.62 4.85
CA THR A 38 -1.06 -15.93 5.53
C THR A 38 -0.72 -15.84 7.01
N THR A 39 0.22 -14.96 7.36
CA THR A 39 0.68 -14.74 8.73
C THR A 39 -0.10 -13.64 9.44
N LYS A 40 -0.22 -13.74 10.77
CA LYS A 40 -0.78 -12.66 11.59
C LYS A 40 0.15 -11.42 11.58
N PRO A 41 -0.39 -10.20 11.73
CA PRO A 41 0.40 -9.00 11.93
C PRO A 41 1.38 -9.12 13.10
N THR A 42 2.60 -8.65 12.89
CA THR A 42 3.68 -8.64 13.91
C THR A 42 3.89 -7.25 14.51
N HIS A 43 3.22 -6.22 13.97
CA HIS A 43 3.36 -4.83 14.39
C HIS A 43 2.00 -4.23 14.74
N ARG A 44 1.96 -3.31 15.72
CA ARG A 44 0.74 -2.65 16.22
C ARG A 44 -0.13 -1.98 15.16
N ASN A 45 0.48 -1.50 14.07
CA ASN A 45 -0.24 -0.87 12.94
C ASN A 45 -0.78 -1.88 11.92
N GLY A 46 -0.73 -3.18 12.21
CA GLY A 46 -1.18 -4.24 11.32
C GLY A 46 -0.14 -4.72 10.30
N TYR A 47 1.10 -4.20 10.34
CA TYR A 47 2.16 -4.63 9.42
C TYR A 47 2.60 -6.07 9.72
N CYS A 48 2.96 -6.80 8.67
CA CYS A 48 3.49 -8.16 8.76
C CYS A 48 4.97 -8.17 8.39
N GLN A 49 5.79 -8.78 9.26
CA GLN A 49 7.18 -9.09 8.98
C GLN A 49 7.32 -10.58 8.70
N ILE A 50 8.13 -10.91 7.70
CA ILE A 50 8.54 -12.27 7.38
C ILE A 50 9.99 -12.47 7.78
N ASN A 51 10.28 -13.65 8.33
CA ASN A 51 11.63 -14.02 8.73
C ASN A 51 12.34 -14.63 7.52
N LEU A 52 13.29 -13.88 6.95
CA LEU A 52 14.12 -14.32 5.82
C LEU A 52 15.58 -14.55 6.25
N ARG A 53 15.86 -14.73 7.55
CA ARG A 53 17.24 -14.87 8.05
C ARG A 53 18.00 -16.05 7.44
N HIS A 54 17.28 -17.12 7.11
CA HIS A 54 17.85 -18.36 6.59
C HIS A 54 17.57 -18.56 5.09
N THR A 55 16.92 -17.60 4.44
CA THR A 55 16.63 -17.65 3.00
C THR A 55 17.90 -17.31 2.22
N LEU A 56 18.29 -18.17 1.28
CA LEU A 56 19.41 -17.93 0.36
C LEU A 56 19.06 -16.81 -0.62
N LEU A 57 20.04 -16.01 -1.02
CA LEU A 57 19.93 -15.00 -2.05
C LEU A 57 20.17 -15.66 -3.41
N ASP A 58 19.10 -15.97 -4.13
CA ASP A 58 19.12 -16.71 -5.41
C ASP A 58 20.19 -17.82 -5.44
N ALA A 59 20.86 -18.03 -6.58
CA ALA A 59 21.89 -19.06 -6.77
C ALA A 59 23.21 -18.78 -6.01
N SER A 60 23.17 -18.01 -4.91
CA SER A 60 24.33 -17.76 -4.06
C SER A 60 24.17 -18.45 -2.70
N ASP A 61 25.29 -18.86 -2.11
CA ASP A 61 25.34 -19.38 -0.74
C ASP A 61 25.12 -18.32 0.35
N LYS A 62 24.88 -17.06 -0.05
CA LYS A 62 24.67 -15.95 0.88
C LYS A 62 23.22 -15.95 1.35
N LYS A 63 23.01 -15.81 2.66
CA LYS A 63 21.69 -15.68 3.27
C LYS A 63 21.27 -14.21 3.37
N ILE A 64 19.97 -13.92 3.23
CA ILE A 64 19.40 -12.56 3.41
C ILE A 64 19.63 -12.06 4.85
N GLY A 65 19.57 -12.93 5.85
CA GLY A 65 20.04 -12.62 7.21
C GLY A 65 19.16 -11.65 8.01
N ARG A 66 17.89 -11.41 7.62
CA ARG A 66 17.00 -10.50 8.37
C ARG A 66 15.51 -10.77 8.22
N CYS A 67 14.72 -10.14 9.10
CA CYS A 67 13.28 -10.02 8.94
C CYS A 67 12.93 -8.78 8.10
N ILE A 68 11.96 -8.93 7.20
CA ILE A 68 11.56 -7.88 6.24
C ILE A 68 10.04 -7.66 6.32
N TYR A 69 9.59 -6.40 6.24
CA TYR A 69 8.16 -6.11 6.13
C TYR A 69 7.63 -6.52 4.75
N LEU A 70 6.51 -7.24 4.70
CA LEU A 70 5.90 -7.71 3.45
C LEU A 70 5.60 -6.57 2.48
N HIS A 71 5.13 -5.41 2.96
CA HIS A 71 4.85 -4.26 2.11
C HIS A 71 6.13 -3.65 1.50
N HIS A 72 7.29 -3.73 2.17
CA HIS A 72 8.56 -3.36 1.55
C HIS A 72 8.95 -4.39 0.48
N LEU A 73 8.86 -5.69 0.81
CA LEU A 73 9.22 -6.73 -0.15
C LEU A 73 8.35 -6.68 -1.41
N SER A 74 7.07 -6.33 -1.27
CA SER A 74 6.14 -6.19 -2.38
C SER A 74 6.49 -5.05 -3.32
N LEU A 75 7.07 -3.95 -2.81
CA LEU A 75 7.62 -2.91 -3.66
C LEU A 75 8.86 -3.40 -4.43
N VAL A 76 9.69 -4.25 -3.83
CA VAL A 76 10.81 -4.88 -4.58
C VAL A 76 10.28 -5.81 -5.66
N ALA A 77 9.29 -6.64 -5.35
CA ALA A 77 8.63 -7.52 -6.33
C ALA A 77 8.01 -6.74 -7.50
N ALA A 78 7.51 -5.54 -7.24
CA ALA A 78 6.98 -4.63 -8.27
C ALA A 78 8.07 -3.78 -8.97
N ASN A 79 9.35 -4.14 -8.84
CA ASN A 79 10.49 -3.43 -9.41
C ASN A 79 10.65 -1.96 -8.92
N LYS A 80 10.10 -1.64 -7.75
CA LYS A 80 10.16 -0.31 -7.09
C LYS A 80 11.21 -0.24 -5.97
N ALA A 81 12.22 -1.13 -5.99
CA ALA A 81 13.28 -1.18 -4.98
C ALA A 81 14.04 0.16 -4.82
N HIS A 82 14.19 0.91 -5.91
CA HIS A 82 14.82 2.23 -5.93
C HIS A 82 14.07 3.25 -5.06
N GLU A 83 12.74 3.15 -4.93
CA GLU A 83 11.95 4.01 -4.05
C GLU A 83 12.28 3.76 -2.56
N LEU A 84 12.57 2.50 -2.20
CA LEU A 84 12.89 2.11 -0.84
C LEU A 84 14.28 2.58 -0.39
N THR A 85 15.25 2.66 -1.31
CA THR A 85 16.58 3.22 -1.03
C THR A 85 16.48 4.68 -0.56
N ARG A 86 15.47 5.42 -1.06
CA ARG A 86 15.20 6.82 -0.68
C ARG A 86 14.63 6.97 0.74
N LEU A 87 14.13 5.89 1.36
CA LEU A 87 13.64 5.93 2.76
C LEU A 87 14.73 6.38 3.75
N ASN A 88 16.01 6.13 3.43
CA ASN A 88 17.13 6.32 4.34
C ASN A 88 18.11 7.42 3.90
N ALA A 89 17.88 8.08 2.76
CA ALA A 89 18.85 8.98 2.10
C ALA A 89 18.88 10.44 2.60
N GLY A 90 18.46 10.74 3.83
CA GLY A 90 18.63 12.06 4.47
C GLY A 90 17.45 13.04 4.40
N LYS A 91 17.46 14.01 5.35
CA LYS A 91 16.54 15.13 5.73
C LYS A 91 15.00 14.94 5.64
N LYS A 92 14.44 14.23 4.66
CA LYS A 92 13.00 13.96 4.55
C LYS A 92 12.76 12.46 4.76
N ARG A 93 12.28 12.10 5.96
CA ARG A 93 11.90 10.71 6.29
C ARG A 93 10.73 10.28 5.40
N LEU A 94 11.05 9.58 4.31
CA LEU A 94 10.06 8.92 3.48
C LEU A 94 9.55 7.66 4.20
N GLN A 95 8.35 7.22 3.86
CA GLN A 95 7.63 6.11 4.47
C GLN A 95 6.82 5.39 3.39
N VAL A 96 6.56 4.10 3.58
CA VAL A 96 5.57 3.40 2.77
C VAL A 96 4.16 3.68 3.30
N SER A 97 3.33 4.25 2.46
CA SER A 97 1.96 4.63 2.76
C SER A 97 0.99 3.66 2.10
N HIS A 98 0.00 3.20 2.87
CA HIS A 98 -1.01 2.25 2.39
C HIS A 98 -2.23 3.04 1.91
N LEU A 99 -2.39 3.18 0.59
CA LEU A 99 -3.49 3.92 -0.02
C LEU A 99 -4.86 3.30 0.31
N CYS A 100 -4.88 2.02 0.64
CA CYS A 100 -6.08 1.31 1.09
C CYS A 100 -6.40 1.48 2.59
N HIS A 101 -5.54 2.15 3.37
CA HIS A 101 -5.62 2.32 4.83
C HIS A 101 -5.68 1.01 5.63
N ARG A 102 -5.11 -0.07 5.08
CA ARG A 102 -5.03 -1.38 5.73
C ARG A 102 -3.57 -1.75 5.90
N GLY A 103 -3.03 -1.66 7.12
CA GLY A 103 -1.61 -1.95 7.37
C GLY A 103 -1.20 -3.39 7.09
N TRP A 104 -2.14 -4.34 7.09
CA TRP A 104 -1.85 -5.72 6.70
C TRP A 104 -1.76 -5.91 5.19
N CYS A 105 -2.24 -4.96 4.38
CA CYS A 105 -2.24 -5.10 2.93
C CYS A 105 -0.84 -4.91 2.37
N PHE A 106 -0.41 -5.80 1.49
CA PHE A 106 0.88 -5.71 0.81
C PHE A 106 0.75 -5.75 -0.72
N ASN A 107 -0.44 -5.52 -1.28
CA ASN A 107 -0.58 -5.31 -2.72
C ASN A 107 0.23 -4.07 -3.15
N PRO A 108 1.22 -4.20 -4.06
CA PRO A 108 2.08 -3.09 -4.47
C PRO A 108 1.34 -1.91 -5.10
N GLU A 109 0.19 -2.14 -5.72
CA GLU A 109 -0.67 -1.08 -6.29
C GLU A 109 -1.37 -0.24 -5.21
N HIS A 110 -1.33 -0.69 -3.94
CA HIS A 110 -1.86 0.05 -2.79
C HIS A 110 -0.77 0.70 -1.96
N LEU A 111 0.48 0.65 -2.42
CA LEU A 111 1.64 1.13 -1.68
C LEU A 111 2.30 2.28 -2.44
N VAL A 112 2.74 3.29 -1.70
CA VAL A 112 3.58 4.35 -2.26
C VAL A 112 4.62 4.80 -1.26
N VAL A 113 5.82 5.14 -1.73
CA VAL A 113 6.83 5.81 -0.92
C VAL A 113 6.61 7.32 -0.94
N GLU A 114 6.33 7.92 0.22
CA GLU A 114 6.10 9.36 0.33
C GLU A 114 6.53 9.91 1.71
N SER A 115 6.56 11.23 1.84
CA SER A 115 6.92 11.87 3.12
C SER A 115 5.90 11.56 4.22
N GLN A 116 6.35 11.50 5.48
CA GLN A 116 5.47 11.39 6.65
C GLN A 116 4.31 12.39 6.64
N ARG A 117 4.57 13.63 6.22
CA ARG A 117 3.54 14.68 6.13
C ARG A 117 2.43 14.34 5.13
N LEU A 118 2.79 13.76 3.98
CA LEU A 118 1.80 13.31 2.99
C LEU A 118 1.02 12.09 3.50
N ASN A 119 1.71 11.11 4.07
CA ASN A 119 1.07 9.94 4.66
C ASN A 119 0.04 10.32 5.74
N ALA A 120 0.42 11.24 6.64
CA ALA A 120 -0.48 11.77 7.66
C ALA A 120 -1.70 12.47 7.05
N LYS A 121 -1.51 13.27 5.98
CA LYS A 121 -2.61 13.92 5.26
C LYS A 121 -3.57 12.92 4.60
N ARG A 122 -3.10 11.73 4.21
CA ARG A 122 -3.99 10.69 3.66
C ARG A 122 -5.00 10.19 4.68
N ASN A 123 -4.74 10.28 5.99
CA ASN A 123 -5.74 9.95 7.00
C ASN A 123 -7.01 10.81 6.87
N ASN A 124 -6.88 12.06 6.37
CA ASN A 124 -8.02 12.93 6.08
C ASN A 124 -8.80 12.50 4.81
N CYS A 125 -8.32 11.53 4.03
CA CYS A 125 -9.09 10.93 2.94
C CYS A 125 -9.84 9.67 3.40
N LYS A 126 -9.58 9.16 4.61
CA LYS A 126 -10.24 7.97 5.16
C LYS A 126 -11.68 8.31 5.56
N GLY A 127 -12.66 7.74 4.87
CA GLY A 127 -14.08 7.89 5.22
C GLY A 127 -14.73 9.20 4.76
N ASN A 128 -13.97 10.14 4.19
CA ASN A 128 -14.49 11.39 3.69
C ASN A 128 -15.11 11.20 2.29
N ASN A 129 -16.44 11.13 2.27
CA ASN A 129 -17.29 11.10 1.07
C ASN A 129 -18.22 12.32 1.16
N ILE A 130 -17.87 13.45 0.54
CA ILE A 130 -18.75 14.64 0.47
C ILE A 130 -18.42 15.36 -0.84
N PHE A 131 -19.32 15.72 -1.77
CA PHE A 131 -20.76 16.03 -1.74
C PHE A 131 -21.52 15.43 -2.95
N ILE A 132 -22.84 15.35 -2.81
CA ILE A 132 -23.85 15.02 -3.83
C ILE A 132 -23.94 16.16 -4.84
N THR A 133 -23.64 15.92 -6.12
CA THR A 133 -24.14 16.77 -7.22
C THR A 133 -25.61 16.41 -7.50
N ASN A 134 -26.37 17.25 -8.22
CA ASN A 134 -27.79 16.97 -8.60
C ASN A 134 -28.04 15.61 -9.28
N ASN A 135 -26.96 14.89 -9.64
CA ASN A 135 -26.93 13.59 -10.30
C ASN A 135 -26.53 12.41 -9.38
N GLY A 136 -26.39 12.59 -8.07
CA GLY A 136 -26.11 11.47 -7.13
C GLY A 136 -24.67 10.94 -7.14
N VAL A 137 -23.74 11.68 -7.76
CA VAL A 137 -22.31 11.32 -7.77
C VAL A 137 -21.67 11.77 -6.46
N THR A 138 -21.00 10.87 -5.74
CA THR A 138 -20.20 11.21 -4.56
C THR A 138 -18.72 11.22 -4.92
N ILE A 139 -18.12 12.40 -4.97
CA ILE A 139 -16.69 12.56 -5.23
C ILE A 139 -15.95 12.46 -3.89
N ASN A 140 -14.85 11.69 -3.86
CA ASN A 140 -13.92 11.75 -2.73
C ASN A 140 -13.04 13.01 -2.92
N PRO A 141 -13.13 14.04 -2.06
CA PRO A 141 -12.45 15.31 -2.25
C PRO A 141 -10.93 15.23 -1.99
N CYS A 142 -10.35 14.04 -2.06
CA CYS A 142 -8.97 13.83 -1.71
C CYS A 142 -8.06 14.72 -2.59
N PRO A 143 -7.28 15.65 -1.99
CA PRO A 143 -6.42 16.56 -2.74
C PRO A 143 -5.19 15.85 -3.35
N HIS A 144 -5.01 14.57 -3.02
CA HIS A 144 -3.95 13.71 -3.53
C HIS A 144 -4.34 13.17 -4.92
N GLY A 145 -4.18 14.01 -5.94
CA GLY A 145 -4.43 13.66 -7.35
C GLY A 145 -4.63 14.84 -8.30
N LYS A 146 -5.00 16.03 -7.80
CA LYS A 146 -5.31 17.19 -8.66
C LYS A 146 -4.10 17.84 -9.36
N ASN A 147 -2.87 17.55 -8.94
CA ASN A 147 -1.66 18.23 -9.44
C ASN A 147 -0.69 17.30 -10.18
N GLY A 148 -1.16 16.25 -10.86
CA GLY A 148 -0.41 15.47 -11.88
C GLY A 148 0.90 14.76 -11.49
N ILE A 149 1.44 15.03 -10.29
CA ILE A 149 2.81 14.65 -9.87
C ILE A 149 2.75 13.70 -8.65
N ARG A 150 1.57 13.42 -8.10
CA ARG A 150 1.41 12.62 -6.87
C ARG A 150 0.50 11.40 -7.11
N PRO A 151 0.78 10.25 -6.47
CA PRO A 151 -0.01 9.05 -6.63
C PRO A 151 -1.45 9.31 -6.18
N SER A 152 -2.38 9.06 -7.11
CA SER A 152 -3.81 9.18 -6.93
C SER A 152 -4.28 8.32 -5.75
N CYS A 153 -5.21 8.84 -4.96
CA CYS A 153 -5.86 7.99 -3.96
C CYS A 153 -6.72 6.91 -4.63
N ILE A 154 -6.55 5.65 -4.21
CA ILE A 154 -7.30 4.49 -4.73
C ILE A 154 -8.66 4.28 -4.04
N LEU A 155 -9.08 5.22 -3.19
CA LEU A 155 -10.36 5.10 -2.49
C LEU A 155 -11.50 5.36 -3.49
N PRO A 156 -12.51 4.47 -3.57
CA PRO A 156 -13.53 4.54 -4.60
C PRO A 156 -14.38 5.81 -4.48
N ILE A 157 -14.71 6.37 -5.64
CA ILE A 157 -15.82 7.30 -5.86
C ILE A 157 -17.10 6.44 -5.76
N LYS A 158 -18.00 6.72 -4.81
CA LYS A 158 -19.29 6.02 -4.73
C LYS A 158 -20.32 6.74 -5.60
N HIS A 159 -20.98 6.02 -6.50
CA HIS A 159 -22.17 6.54 -7.19
C HIS A 159 -23.41 6.05 -6.43
N ILE A 160 -24.28 6.99 -6.02
CA ILE A 160 -25.61 6.64 -5.52
C ILE A 160 -26.54 6.78 -6.73
N SER A 161 -27.04 5.66 -7.26
CA SER A 161 -28.13 5.71 -8.22
C SER A 161 -29.35 6.31 -7.53
N LYS A 162 -29.97 7.35 -8.11
CA LYS A 162 -31.27 7.84 -7.65
C LYS A 162 -32.23 6.64 -7.60
N GLN A 163 -32.60 6.20 -6.40
CA GLN A 163 -33.83 5.42 -6.28
C GLN A 163 -34.95 6.37 -6.72
N ALA A 164 -35.62 6.02 -7.81
CA ALA A 164 -36.79 6.72 -8.27
C ALA A 164 -37.87 6.58 -7.19
N ASN A 165 -37.96 7.56 -6.29
CA ASN A 165 -39.13 7.72 -5.46
C ASN A 165 -40.28 8.11 -6.39
N SER A 166 -41.01 7.11 -6.89
CA SER A 166 -42.32 7.31 -7.50
C SER A 166 -43.24 7.84 -6.41
N VAL A 167 -43.38 9.17 -6.34
CA VAL A 167 -44.44 9.82 -5.57
C VAL A 167 -45.75 9.38 -6.22
N LYS A 168 -46.43 8.41 -5.63
CA LYS A 168 -47.83 8.12 -5.98
C LYS A 168 -48.66 9.30 -5.49
N ALA A 169 -49.00 10.19 -6.42
CA ALA A 169 -50.04 11.19 -6.22
C ALA A 169 -51.35 10.44 -5.92
N ARG A 170 -51.86 10.56 -4.69
CA ARG A 170 -53.23 10.18 -4.37
C ARG A 170 -54.14 11.27 -4.92
N LYS A 171 -55.03 10.88 -5.82
CA LYS A 171 -56.20 11.67 -6.25
C LYS A 171 -57.20 11.76 -5.10
#